data_AF-A0A1I1GDG6-F1
#
_entry.id   AF-A0A1I1GDG6-F1
#
_cell.length_a   1.000
_cell.length_b   1.000
_cell.length_c   1.000
_cell.angle_alpha   90.00
_cell.angle_beta   90.00
_cell.angle_gamma   90.00
#
_symmetry.space_group_name_H-M   'P 1'
#
loop_
_entity.id
_entity.type
_entity.pdbx_description
1 polymer ?
#
loop_
_entity_poly.entity_id
_entity_poly.type
_entity_poly.pdbx_seq_one_letter_code
_entity_poly.pdbx_strand_id
1 'polypeptide(L)' 'MTVTNDTVHDRIETARTDLTPMQLAAILVFAAAIGFTLLFLQEPIAHDAMHNFRHGAGITCH' A
#
# COMPACT_ATOMS: atom_id res chain seq x y z
N MET A 1 22.15 -27.89 -10.94
CA MET A 1 21.28 -26.79 -10.51
C MET A 1 21.88 -26.24 -9.22
N THR A 2 22.60 -25.13 -9.30
CA THR A 2 23.22 -24.51 -8.13
C THR A 2 22.10 -23.85 -7.32
N VAL A 3 21.91 -24.28 -6.07
CA VAL A 3 20.99 -23.60 -5.15
C VAL A 3 21.70 -22.34 -4.68
N THR A 4 21.38 -21.21 -5.29
CA THR A 4 21.78 -19.90 -4.74
C THR A 4 20.91 -19.68 -3.50
N ASN A 5 21.53 -19.60 -2.32
CA ASN A 5 20.85 -19.23 -1.09
C ASN A 5 20.54 -17.73 -1.13
N ASP A 6 19.55 -17.34 -1.94
CA ASP A 6 19.06 -15.97 -2.02
C ASP A 6 18.43 -15.58 -0.68
N THR A 7 19.08 -14.68 0.05
CA THR A 7 18.60 -14.20 1.35
C THR A 7 17.91 -12.84 1.23
N VAL A 8 17.12 -12.49 2.24
CA VAL A 8 16.55 -11.14 2.34
C VAL A 8 17.65 -10.07 2.38
N HIS A 9 18.79 -10.36 3.00
CA HIS A 9 19.92 -9.45 3.06
C HIS A 9 20.50 -9.19 1.66
N ASP A 10 20.70 -10.24 0.86
CA ASP A 10 21.22 -10.12 -0.51
C ASP A 10 20.31 -9.25 -1.37
N ARG A 11 18.98 -9.46 -1.28
CA ARG A 11 17.99 -8.67 -2.02
C ARG A 11 17.97 -7.19 -1.61
N ILE A 12 18.22 -6.89 -0.33
CA ILE A 12 18.33 -5.50 0.14
C ILE A 12 19.59 -4.84 -0.42
N GLU A 13 20.72 -5.54 -0.44
CA GLU A 13 21.96 -5.00 -1.02
C GLU A 13 21.86 -4.80 -2.53
N THR A 14 21.23 -5.73 -3.26
CA THR A 14 20.89 -5.54 -4.67
C THR A 14 19.98 -4.33 -4.85
N ALA A 15 18.90 -4.21 -4.08
CA ALA A 15 17.99 -3.07 -4.17
C ALA A 15 18.70 -1.73 -3.88
N ARG A 16 19.67 -1.70 -2.97
CA ARG A 16 20.46 -0.50 -2.67
C ARG A 16 21.35 -0.04 -3.82
N THR A 17 21.81 -0.97 -4.65
CA THR A 17 22.77 -0.70 -5.73
C THR A 17 22.11 -0.53 -7.09
N ASP A 18 21.01 -1.25 -7.33
CA ASP A 18 20.38 -1.32 -8.65
C ASP A 18 19.16 -0.41 -8.81
N LEU A 19 18.54 0.05 -7.71
CA LEU A 19 17.38 0.93 -7.80
C LEU A 19 17.78 2.37 -8.07
N THR A 20 17.13 2.95 -9.07
CA THR A 20 17.20 4.39 -9.31
C THR A 20 16.51 5.17 -8.18
N PRO A 21 16.88 6.45 -7.97
CA PRO A 21 16.20 7.30 -6.98
C PRO A 21 14.68 7.39 -7.17
N MET A 22 14.21 7.37 -8.42
CA MET A 22 12.78 7.42 -8.72
C MET A 22 12.06 6.13 -8.32
N GLN A 23 12.69 4.96 -8.50
CA GLN A 23 12.13 3.69 -8.04
C GLN A 23 12.09 3.62 -6.51
N LEU A 24 13.11 4.12 -5.82
CA LEU A 24 13.08 4.25 -4.36
C LEU A 24 11.95 5.16 -3.88
N ALA A 25 11.77 6.31 -4.53
CA ALA A 25 10.66 7.22 -4.23
C ALA A 25 9.30 6.52 -4.43
N ALA A 26 9.13 5.76 -5.52
CA ALA A 26 7.90 5.01 -5.76
C ALA A 26 7.64 3.95 -4.68
N ILE A 27 8.67 3.21 -4.23
CA ILE A 27 8.56 2.25 -3.13
C ILE A 27 8.12 2.95 -1.83
N LEU A 28 8.72 4.10 -1.52
CA LEU A 28 8.36 4.88 -0.33
C LEU A 28 6.92 5.38 -0.37
N VAL A 29 6.49 5.94 -1.51
CA VAL A 29 5.11 6.39 -1.71
C VAL A 29 4.15 5.21 -1.57
N PHE A 30 4.49 4.06 -2.15
CA PHE A 30 3.67 2.86 -2.06
C PHE A 30 3.55 2.35 -0.62
N ALA A 31 4.65 2.29 0.13
CA ALA A 31 4.64 1.92 1.54
C ALA A 31 3.83 2.91 2.40
N ALA A 32 3.96 4.22 2.13
CA ALA A 32 3.17 5.26 2.80
C ALA A 32 1.68 5.13 2.48
N ALA A 33 1.31 4.83 1.24
CA ALA A 33 -0.09 4.61 0.85
C ALA A 33 -0.69 3.40 1.58
N ILE A 34 0.04 2.28 1.66
CA ILE A 34 -0.38 1.11 2.44
C ILE A 34 -0.57 1.50 3.91
N GLY A 35 0.42 2.18 4.50
CA GLY A 35 0.33 2.64 5.89
C GLY A 35 -0.87 3.55 6.13
N PHE A 36 -1.14 4.48 5.21
CA PHE A 36 -2.30 5.35 5.27
C PHE A 36 -3.61 4.55 5.21
N THR A 37 -3.74 3.62 4.26
CA THR A 37 -4.92 2.76 4.14
C THR A 37 -5.14 1.97 5.43
N LEU A 38 -4.08 1.36 5.96
CA LEU A 38 -4.17 0.53 7.16
C LEU A 38 -4.44 1.34 8.44
N LEU A 39 -4.02 2.61 8.52
CA LEU A 39 -4.22 3.42 9.73
C LEU A 39 -5.50 4.27 9.69
N PHE A 40 -5.89 4.76 8.52
CA PHE A 40 -6.93 5.79 8.39
C PHE A 40 -8.14 5.33 7.56
N LEU A 41 -7.97 4.32 6.71
CA LEU A 41 -9.02 3.81 5.83
C LEU A 41 -9.65 2.51 6.36
N GLN A 42 -9.45 2.23 7.65
CA GLN A 42 -10.15 1.16 8.35
C GLN A 42 -11.67 1.45 8.47
N GLU A 43 -12.45 0.41 8.73
CA GLU A 43 -13.83 0.56 9.21
C GLU A 43 -13.81 1.20 10.61
N PRO A 44 -14.66 2.20 10.92
CA PRO A 44 -15.89 2.56 10.21
C PRO A 44 -15.76 3.74 9.23
N ILE A 45 -14.64 4.47 9.17
CA ILE A 45 -14.57 5.77 8.48
C ILE A 45 -14.84 5.65 6.98
N ALA A 46 -14.18 4.69 6.32
CA ALA A 46 -14.36 4.49 4.88
C ALA A 46 -15.76 3.95 4.56
N HIS A 47 -16.25 3.02 5.39
CA HIS A 47 -17.58 2.44 5.27
C HIS A 47 -18.67 3.51 5.45
N ASP A 48 -18.58 4.34 6.47
CA ASP A 48 -19.56 5.39 6.78
C ASP A 48 -19.55 6.49 5.71
N ALA A 49 -18.38 6.88 5.20
CA ALA A 49 -18.27 7.81 4.09
C ALA A 49 -18.98 7.26 2.83
N MET A 50 -18.76 5.98 2.49
CA MET A 50 -19.44 5.33 1.38
C MET A 50 -20.94 5.17 1.61
N HIS A 51 -21.36 4.89 2.84
CA HIS A 51 -22.77 4.81 3.22
C HIS A 51 -23.46 6.16 3.08
N ASN A 52 -22.86 7.22 3.62
CA ASN A 52 -23.39 8.59 3.53
C ASN A 52 -23.47 9.08 2.09
N PHE A 53 -22.48 8.76 1.25
CA PHE A 53 -22.52 9.09 -0.17
C PHE A 53 -23.72 8.43 -0.88
N ARG A 54 -24.01 7.15 -0.60
CA ARG A 54 -25.16 6.44 -1.18
C ARG A 54 -26.49 7.06 -0.76
N HIS A 55 -26.65 7.39 0.52
CA HIS A 55 -27.86 8.08 1.00
C HIS A 55 -28.00 9.49 0.40
N GLY A 56 -26.90 10.24 0.28
CA GLY A 56 -26.89 11.54 -0.39
C GLY A 56 -27.24 11.45 -1.89
N ALA A 57 -26.91 10.33 -2.53
CA ALA A 57 -27.32 10.02 -3.90
C ALA A 57 -28.76 9.45 -4.00
N GLY A 58 -29.49 9.38 -2.88
CA GLY A 58 -30.87 8.86 -2.84
C GLY A 58 -30.99 7.34 -2.87
N ILE A 59 -29.87 6.60 -2.77
CA ILE A 59 -29.88 5.15 -2.67
C ILE A 59 -30.17 4.77 -1.23
N THR A 60 -31.36 4.23 -0.98
CA THR A 60 -31.76 3.73 0.32
C THR A 60 -31.13 2.36 0.57
N CYS A 61 -30.40 2.24 1.68
CA CYS A 61 -29.85 0.99 2.20
C CYS A 61 -30.67 0.55 3.43
N HIS A 62 -30.80 -0.77 3.64
CA HIS A 62 -31.45 -1.37 4.81
C HIS A 62 -30.43 -1.72 5.88
#